data_AF-F1A6D4-F1
#
_entry.id   AF-F1A6D4-F1
#
_cell.length_a   1.000
_cell.length_b   1.000
_cell.length_c   1.000
_cell.angle_alpha   90.00
_cell.angle_beta   90.00
_cell.angle_gamma   90.00
#
_symmetry.space_group_name_H-M   'P 1'
#
loop_
_entity.id
_entity.type
_entity.pdbx_description
1 polymer ?
#
loop_
_entity_poly.entity_id
_entity_poly.type
_entity_poly.pdbx_seq_one_letter_code
_entity_poly.pdbx_strand_id
1 'polypeptide(L)'
;MSLMEGYCNLSKKELKERGDLHDASKYEPPEIEPYIWLTWYHHCKHCNIDFKYPDGVEKLVKEGCDHHLHCNRHHPESHSDPNEMSVLDIVEMVCDWSAISQELNQGSCINYVKQHISKWSFSNEKLNFIFKTITEFDNRYNNKNHK
;
A
#
# COMPACT_ATOMS: atom_id res chain seq x y z
N MET A 1 0.68 -5.03 -10.32
CA MET A 1 1.36 -3.91 -11.01
C MET A 1 1.47 -4.02 -12.53
N SER A 2 1.68 -5.21 -13.14
CA SER A 2 1.90 -5.33 -14.60
C SER A 2 0.77 -4.77 -15.50
N LEU A 3 -0.44 -4.60 -14.96
CA LEU A 3 -1.54 -3.91 -15.65
C LEU A 3 -1.17 -2.48 -16.08
N MET A 4 -0.26 -1.83 -15.35
CA MET A 4 0.15 -0.45 -15.62
C MET A 4 1.29 -0.33 -16.63
N GLU A 5 1.61 -1.40 -17.37
CA GLU A 5 2.61 -1.34 -18.45
C GLU A 5 2.27 -0.22 -19.45
N GLY A 6 3.28 0.59 -19.79
CA GLY A 6 3.16 1.74 -20.68
C GLY A 6 2.51 2.99 -20.05
N TYR A 7 1.93 2.89 -18.85
CA TYR A 7 1.41 4.06 -18.15
C TYR A 7 2.57 5.01 -17.82
N CYS A 8 2.53 6.25 -18.31
CA CYS A 8 3.61 7.23 -18.12
C CYS A 8 5.01 6.68 -18.48
N ASN A 9 5.11 5.88 -19.53
CA ASN A 9 6.34 5.22 -20.00
C ASN A 9 6.94 4.17 -19.06
N LEU A 10 6.19 3.67 -18.06
CA LEU A 10 6.66 2.58 -17.22
C LEU A 10 6.83 1.29 -18.04
N SER A 11 8.01 0.70 -17.96
CA SER A 11 8.28 -0.57 -18.61
C SER A 11 7.73 -1.74 -17.80
N LYS A 12 7.39 -2.84 -18.50
CA LYS A 12 7.04 -4.10 -17.86
C LYS A 12 8.13 -4.60 -16.92
N LYS A 13 9.40 -4.36 -17.26
CA LYS A 13 10.55 -4.78 -16.48
C LYS A 13 10.56 -4.08 -15.13
N GLU A 14 10.46 -2.75 -15.10
CA GLU A 14 10.42 -1.98 -13.85
C GLU A 14 9.23 -2.37 -12.96
N LEU A 15 8.05 -2.55 -13.55
CA LEU A 15 6.85 -2.98 -12.83
C LEU A 15 6.99 -4.40 -12.25
N LYS A 16 7.69 -5.30 -12.95
CA LYS A 16 7.95 -6.65 -12.46
C LYS A 16 8.98 -6.62 -11.34
N GLU A 17 10.10 -5.93 -11.53
CA GLU A 17 11.17 -5.82 -10.53
C GLU A 17 10.65 -5.20 -9.23
N ARG A 18 9.87 -4.12 -9.31
CA ARG A 18 9.21 -3.55 -8.14
C ARG A 18 8.18 -4.49 -7.52
N GLY A 19 7.47 -5.27 -8.33
CA GLY A 19 6.48 -6.22 -7.80
C GLY A 19 7.11 -7.40 -7.09
N ASP A 20 8.27 -7.87 -7.56
CA ASP A 20 9.02 -8.94 -6.93
C ASP A 20 9.67 -8.48 -5.61
N LEU A 21 10.04 -7.20 -5.50
CA LEU A 21 10.63 -6.59 -4.30
C LEU A 21 9.60 -5.95 -3.36
N HIS A 22 8.35 -5.82 -3.79
CA HIS A 22 7.27 -5.19 -3.02
C HIS A 22 7.11 -5.92 -1.69
N ASP A 23 7.16 -5.15 -0.61
CA ASP A 23 7.04 -5.65 0.76
C ASP A 23 8.05 -6.73 1.16
N ALA A 24 9.13 -6.92 0.40
CA ALA A 24 10.13 -7.94 0.69
C ALA A 24 10.78 -7.77 2.07
N SER A 25 10.82 -6.53 2.59
CA SER A 25 11.30 -6.22 3.94
C SER A 25 10.53 -6.96 5.03
N LYS A 26 9.25 -7.32 4.81
CA LYS A 26 8.41 -8.05 5.79
C LYS A 26 8.92 -9.44 6.11
N TYR A 27 9.82 -10.00 5.29
CA TYR A 27 10.38 -11.34 5.49
C TYR A 27 11.74 -11.34 6.19
N GLU A 28 12.22 -10.17 6.61
CA GLU A 28 13.51 -10.01 7.29
C GLU A 28 13.35 -9.20 8.58
N PRO A 29 14.29 -9.32 9.55
CA PRO A 29 14.34 -8.39 10.67
C PRO A 29 14.56 -6.94 10.19
N PRO A 30 13.91 -5.95 10.82
CA PRO A 30 13.10 -6.05 12.04
C PRO A 30 11.60 -6.34 11.81
N GLU A 31 11.13 -6.57 10.58
CA GLU A 31 9.69 -6.61 10.27
C GLU A 31 9.03 -7.99 10.42
N ILE A 32 9.77 -9.08 10.23
CA ILE A 32 9.19 -10.43 10.18
C ILE A 32 8.37 -10.81 11.43
N GLU A 33 8.90 -10.58 12.63
CA GLU A 33 8.20 -10.89 13.87
C GLU A 33 6.99 -9.97 14.12
N PRO A 34 7.11 -8.62 14.01
CA PRO A 34 5.97 -7.71 14.00
C PRO A 34 4.83 -8.14 13.07
N TYR A 35 5.14 -8.51 11.83
CA TYR A 35 4.12 -8.86 10.85
C TYR A 35 3.47 -10.21 11.12
N ILE A 36 4.19 -11.19 11.69
CA ILE A 36 3.56 -12.45 12.18
C ILE A 36 2.50 -12.12 13.23
N TRP A 37 2.82 -11.29 14.21
CA TRP A 37 1.88 -10.87 15.25
C TRP A 37 0.70 -10.08 14.68
N LEU A 38 0.97 -9.13 13.80
CA LEU A 38 -0.05 -8.31 13.14
C LEU A 38 -1.02 -9.16 12.33
N THR A 39 -0.51 -10.07 11.50
CA THR A 39 -1.33 -10.99 10.70
C THR A 39 -2.19 -11.87 11.60
N TRP A 40 -1.63 -12.41 12.68
CA TRP A 40 -2.39 -13.21 13.65
C TRP A 40 -3.50 -12.40 14.33
N TYR A 41 -3.21 -11.17 14.77
CA TYR A 41 -4.20 -10.28 15.36
C TYR A 41 -5.39 -10.00 14.41
N HIS A 42 -5.09 -9.70 13.15
CA HIS A 42 -6.14 -9.51 12.14
C HIS A 42 -6.92 -10.79 11.88
N HIS A 43 -6.26 -11.95 11.81
CA HIS A 43 -6.93 -13.24 11.69
C HIS A 43 -7.90 -13.49 12.85
N CYS A 44 -7.46 -13.30 14.10
CA CYS A 44 -8.32 -13.42 15.27
C CYS A 44 -9.53 -12.48 15.19
N LYS A 45 -9.32 -11.22 14.79
CA LYS A 45 -10.41 -10.26 14.59
C LYS A 45 -11.41 -10.74 13.53
N HIS A 46 -10.94 -11.25 12.39
CA HIS A 46 -11.80 -11.79 11.34
C HIS A 46 -12.58 -13.04 11.76
N CYS A 47 -11.95 -13.91 12.58
CA CYS A 47 -12.58 -15.12 13.12
C CYS A 47 -13.35 -14.89 14.42
N ASN A 48 -13.49 -13.63 14.86
CA ASN A 48 -14.17 -13.24 16.10
C ASN A 48 -13.61 -13.97 17.35
N ILE A 49 -12.29 -14.17 17.37
CA ILE A 49 -11.52 -14.73 18.48
C ILE A 49 -11.06 -13.57 19.36
N ASP A 50 -11.37 -13.63 20.66
CA ASP A 50 -10.84 -12.66 21.64
C ASP A 50 -9.34 -12.91 21.84
N PHE A 51 -8.54 -12.04 21.25
CA PHE A 51 -7.09 -12.09 21.30
C PHE A 51 -6.55 -10.71 21.66
N LYS A 52 -5.60 -10.70 22.58
CA LYS A 52 -4.82 -9.52 22.93
C LYS A 52 -3.35 -9.86 22.78
N TYR A 53 -2.60 -8.88 22.30
CA TYR A 53 -1.16 -9.00 22.27
C TYR A 53 -0.60 -9.26 23.68
N PRO A 54 0.41 -10.12 23.81
CA PRO A 54 1.24 -10.18 25.00
C PRO A 54 1.90 -8.83 25.30
N ASP A 55 2.34 -8.64 26.53
CA ASP A 55 3.02 -7.42 26.97
C ASP A 55 4.24 -7.12 26.06
N GLY A 56 4.31 -5.87 25.59
CA GLY A 56 5.39 -5.39 24.72
C GLY A 56 5.21 -5.68 23.23
N VAL A 57 4.33 -6.62 22.83
CA VAL A 57 4.14 -6.97 21.42
C VAL A 57 3.46 -5.84 20.64
N GLU A 58 2.55 -5.08 21.25
CA GLU A 58 1.94 -3.92 20.57
C GLU A 58 3.00 -2.88 20.14
N LYS A 59 3.99 -2.63 20.99
CA LYS A 59 5.11 -1.73 20.67
C LYS A 59 5.98 -2.31 19.56
N LEU A 60 6.30 -3.60 19.63
CA LEU A 60 7.05 -4.31 18.59
C LEU A 60 6.35 -4.23 17.22
N VAL A 61 5.03 -4.50 17.19
CA VAL A 61 4.21 -4.37 15.99
C VAL A 61 4.27 -2.95 15.43
N LYS A 62 4.11 -1.94 16.29
CA LYS A 62 4.19 -0.54 15.89
C LYS A 62 5.55 -0.21 15.27
N GLU A 63 6.66 -0.62 15.90
CA GLU A 63 8.02 -0.35 15.42
C GLU A 63 8.28 -1.03 14.07
N GLY A 64 7.80 -2.26 13.88
CA GLY A 64 7.89 -2.97 12.59
C GLY A 64 7.09 -2.27 11.48
N CYS A 65 5.86 -1.84 11.78
CA CYS A 65 5.05 -1.05 10.84
C CYS A 65 5.71 0.28 10.51
N ASP A 66 6.27 0.99 11.51
CA ASP A 66 6.97 2.25 11.29
C ASP A 66 8.21 2.03 10.40
N HIS A 67 9.01 0.99 10.65
CA HIS A 67 10.14 0.63 9.79
C HIS A 67 9.69 0.39 8.34
N HIS A 68 8.62 -0.40 8.16
CA HIS A 68 8.05 -0.70 6.85
C HIS A 68 7.65 0.57 6.08
N LEU A 69 6.92 1.48 6.75
CA LEU A 69 6.45 2.74 6.18
C LEU A 69 7.60 3.67 5.75
N HIS A 70 8.72 3.68 6.48
CA HIS A 70 9.85 4.58 6.18
C HIS A 70 10.89 3.98 5.22
N CYS A 71 10.96 2.65 5.11
CA CYS A 71 11.96 1.99 4.26
C CYS A 71 11.44 1.63 2.86
N ASN A 72 10.13 1.57 2.65
CA ASN A 72 9.55 1.23 1.36
C ASN A 72 9.03 2.46 0.63
N ARG A 73 9.63 2.73 -0.55
CA ARG A 73 9.42 3.97 -1.31
C ARG A 73 7.98 4.22 -1.79
N HIS A 74 7.12 3.21 -1.80
CA HIS A 74 5.71 3.40 -2.16
C HIS A 74 4.89 3.99 -1.02
N HIS A 75 5.41 4.05 0.21
CA HIS A 75 4.76 4.74 1.32
C HIS A 75 5.16 6.22 1.34
N PRO A 76 4.21 7.15 1.49
CA PRO A 76 4.52 8.58 1.59
C PRO A 76 5.50 8.92 2.73
N GLU A 77 5.47 8.16 3.83
CA GLU A 77 6.33 8.30 5.01
C GLU A 77 7.82 8.08 4.72
N SER A 78 8.15 7.36 3.65
CA SER A 78 9.54 7.14 3.22
C SER A 78 10.19 8.35 2.54
N HIS A 79 9.41 9.41 2.28
CA HIS A 79 9.88 10.62 1.60
C HIS A 79 9.88 11.82 2.55
N SER A 80 10.90 12.67 2.44
CA SER A 80 10.91 13.96 3.14
C SER A 80 9.81 14.90 2.66
N ASP A 81 9.45 14.80 1.38
CA ASP A 81 8.26 15.42 0.80
C ASP A 81 7.52 14.36 -0.05
N PRO A 82 6.28 13.98 0.31
CA PRO A 82 5.53 12.98 -0.46
C PRO A 82 5.18 13.44 -1.89
N ASN A 83 5.35 14.73 -2.21
CA ASN A 83 5.22 15.22 -3.58
C ASN A 83 6.36 14.76 -4.51
N GLU A 84 7.47 14.28 -3.96
CA GLU A 84 8.62 13.78 -4.74
C GLU A 84 8.50 12.30 -5.12
N MET A 85 7.42 11.62 -4.70
CA MET A 85 7.14 10.25 -5.11
C MET A 85 7.12 10.14 -6.65
N SER A 86 7.88 9.17 -7.16
CA SER A 86 7.96 8.89 -8.59
C SER A 86 6.65 8.28 -9.09
N VAL A 87 6.46 8.25 -10.42
CA VAL A 87 5.28 7.61 -11.01
C VAL A 87 5.19 6.13 -10.61
N LEU A 88 6.33 5.44 -10.54
CA LEU A 88 6.38 4.04 -10.14
C LEU A 88 6.01 3.85 -8.66
N ASP A 89 6.48 4.73 -7.77
CA ASP A 89 6.09 4.70 -6.34
C ASP A 89 4.58 4.89 -6.18
N ILE A 90 3.99 5.82 -6.93
CA ILE A 90 2.55 6.12 -6.87
C ILE A 90 1.73 4.95 -7.43
N VAL A 91 2.18 4.32 -8.51
CA VAL A 91 1.50 3.13 -9.06
C VAL A 91 1.49 1.97 -8.06
N GLU A 92 2.60 1.76 -7.35
CA GLU A 92 2.70 0.74 -6.30
C GLU A 92 1.82 1.08 -5.09
N MET A 93 1.87 2.33 -4.62
CA MET A 93 1.00 2.84 -3.55
C MET A 93 -0.49 2.67 -3.88
N VAL A 94 -0.88 2.95 -5.13
CA VAL A 94 -2.26 2.76 -5.60
C VAL A 94 -2.64 1.28 -5.60
N CYS A 95 -1.71 0.36 -5.87
CA CYS A 95 -2.00 -1.07 -5.77
C CYS A 95 -2.32 -1.46 -4.31
N ASP A 96 -1.56 -0.98 -3.34
CA ASP A 96 -1.79 -1.25 -1.92
C ASP A 96 -3.09 -0.65 -1.43
N TRP A 97 -3.35 0.62 -1.76
CA TRP A 97 -4.59 1.30 -1.40
C TRP A 97 -5.80 0.64 -2.04
N SER A 98 -5.68 0.15 -3.28
CA SER A 98 -6.73 -0.62 -3.93
C SER A 98 -6.97 -1.97 -3.25
N ALA A 99 -5.92 -2.67 -2.81
CA ALA A 99 -6.04 -3.93 -2.07
C ALA A 99 -6.73 -3.73 -0.71
N ILE A 100 -6.22 -2.82 0.12
CA ILE A 100 -6.81 -2.57 1.45
C ILE A 100 -8.23 -2.01 1.36
N SER A 101 -8.56 -1.23 0.30
CA SER A 101 -9.94 -0.75 0.10
C SER A 101 -10.93 -1.90 -0.13
N GLN A 102 -10.50 -2.98 -0.78
CA GLN A 102 -11.30 -4.19 -0.99
C GLN A 102 -11.43 -4.97 0.32
N GLU A 103 -10.34 -5.18 1.04
CA GLU A 103 -10.34 -5.88 2.33
C GLU A 103 -11.25 -5.21 3.37
N LEU A 104 -11.27 -3.87 3.38
CA LEU A 104 -12.10 -3.07 4.27
C LEU A 104 -13.50 -2.79 3.74
N ASN A 105 -13.90 -3.36 2.60
CA ASN A 105 -15.20 -3.16 1.96
C ASN A 105 -15.57 -1.66 1.77
N GLN A 106 -14.61 -0.83 1.38
CA GLN A 106 -14.76 0.62 1.21
C GLN A 106 -15.52 1.03 -0.07
N GLY A 107 -15.87 0.05 -0.91
CA GLY A 107 -16.54 0.24 -2.20
C GLY A 107 -15.62 0.73 -3.32
N SER A 108 -14.63 1.60 -3.05
CA SER A 108 -13.60 1.99 -4.01
C SER A 108 -12.31 2.47 -3.34
N CYS A 109 -11.20 2.39 -4.08
CA CYS A 109 -9.92 2.96 -3.67
C CYS A 109 -10.03 4.49 -3.46
N ILE A 110 -10.78 5.20 -4.32
CA ILE A 110 -11.04 6.64 -4.16
C ILE A 110 -11.68 6.95 -2.79
N ASN A 111 -12.65 6.15 -2.36
CA ASN A 111 -13.31 6.34 -1.06
C ASN A 111 -12.34 6.12 0.09
N TYR A 112 -11.48 5.10 0.00
CA TYR A 112 -10.42 4.85 0.96
C TYR A 112 -9.47 6.06 1.05
N VAL A 113 -8.99 6.57 -0.08
CA VAL A 113 -8.07 7.71 -0.13
C VAL A 113 -8.70 8.95 0.49
N LYS A 114 -9.94 9.31 0.12
CA LYS A 114 -10.64 10.49 0.67
C LYS A 114 -10.73 10.51 2.20
N GLN A 115 -10.78 9.34 2.83
CA GLN A 115 -10.85 9.23 4.30
C GLN A 115 -9.49 9.35 4.99
N HIS A 116 -8.40 9.02 4.29
CA HIS A 116 -7.07 8.89 4.90
C HIS A 116 -6.07 9.94 4.42
N ILE A 117 -6.36 10.63 3.31
CA ILE A 117 -5.39 11.48 2.62
C ILE A 117 -4.90 12.66 3.46
N SER A 118 -5.68 13.10 4.45
CA SER A 118 -5.30 14.19 5.37
C SER A 118 -4.07 13.86 6.23
N LYS A 119 -3.66 12.59 6.31
CA LYS A 119 -2.42 12.16 6.97
C LYS A 119 -1.16 12.68 6.25
N TRP A 120 -1.24 12.97 4.96
CA TRP A 120 -0.08 13.32 4.13
C TRP A 120 -0.26 14.68 3.46
N SER A 121 0.82 15.46 3.41
CA SER A 121 0.81 16.81 2.83
C SER A 121 1.03 16.82 1.31
N PHE A 122 0.20 16.07 0.57
CA PHE A 122 0.22 16.13 -0.89
C PHE A 122 -0.33 17.46 -1.41
N SER A 123 0.35 18.03 -2.39
CA SER A 123 -0.14 19.15 -3.19
C SER A 123 -1.38 18.76 -3.99
N ASN A 124 -2.21 19.75 -4.36
CA ASN A 124 -3.37 19.52 -5.22
C ASN A 124 -2.99 18.88 -6.57
N GLU A 125 -1.82 19.22 -7.12
CA GLU A 125 -1.32 18.61 -8.35
C GLU A 125 -1.04 17.12 -8.17
N LYS A 126 -0.30 16.76 -7.11
CA LYS A 126 0.02 15.36 -6.81
C LYS A 126 -1.25 14.56 -6.48
N LEU A 127 -2.19 15.13 -5.73
CA LEU A 127 -3.50 14.51 -5.46
C LEU A 127 -4.27 14.22 -6.75
N ASN A 128 -4.35 15.20 -7.66
CA ASN A 128 -4.99 15.00 -8.96
C ASN A 128 -4.32 13.88 -9.77
N PHE A 129 -2.99 13.79 -9.71
CA PHE A 129 -2.25 12.71 -10.36
C PHE A 129 -2.55 11.33 -9.72
N ILE A 130 -2.60 11.24 -8.39
CA ILE A 130 -2.98 10.02 -7.66
C ILE A 130 -4.39 9.57 -8.08
N PHE A 131 -5.39 10.46 -8.07
CA PHE A 131 -6.76 10.10 -8.46
C PHE A 131 -6.88 9.66 -9.92
N LYS A 132 -6.09 10.26 -10.83
CA LYS A 132 -5.99 9.80 -12.23
C LYS A 132 -5.36 8.41 -12.31
N THR A 133 -4.34 8.14 -11.51
CA THR A 133 -3.67 6.83 -11.46
C THR A 133 -4.61 5.74 -10.96
N ILE A 134 -5.41 6.02 -9.92
CA ILE A 134 -6.46 5.12 -9.41
C ILE A 134 -7.47 4.81 -10.51
N THR A 135 -8.01 5.85 -11.16
CA THR A 135 -8.99 5.69 -12.25
C THR A 135 -8.44 4.82 -13.39
N GLU A 136 -7.19 5.05 -13.78
CA GLU A 136 -6.55 4.26 -14.84
C GLU A 136 -6.36 2.80 -14.42
N PHE A 137 -5.90 2.57 -13.18
CA PHE A 137 -5.75 1.22 -12.64
C PHE A 137 -7.08 0.46 -12.65
N ASP A 138 -8.15 1.09 -12.15
CA ASP A 138 -9.50 0.50 -12.10
C ASP A 138 -10.03 0.16 -13.50
N ASN A 139 -9.85 1.07 -14.47
CA ASN A 139 -10.26 0.84 -15.86
C ASN A 139 -9.55 -0.38 -16.46
N ARG A 140 -8.24 -0.50 -16.24
CA ARG A 140 -7.45 -1.63 -16.74
C ARG A 140 -7.80 -2.93 -16.04
N TYR A 141 -8.02 -2.89 -14.73
CA TYR A 141 -8.43 -4.03 -13.93
C TYR A 141 -9.78 -4.59 -14.41
N ASN A 142 -10.79 -3.73 -14.56
CA ASN A 142 -12.11 -4.13 -15.03
C ASN A 142 -12.09 -4.67 -16.47
N ASN A 143 -11.34 -4.03 -17.37
CA ASN A 143 -11.21 -4.51 -18.76
C ASN A 143 -10.54 -5.89 -18.87
N LYS A 144 -9.69 -6.27 -17.92
CA LYS A 144 -9.11 -7.62 -17.86
C LYS A 144 -10.10 -8.64 -17.34
N ASN A 145 -10.94 -8.28 -16.38
CA ASN A 145 -11.91 -9.19 -15.75
C ASN A 145 -13.18 -9.40 -16.59
N HIS A 146 -13.42 -8.55 -17.60
CA HIS A 146 -14.52 -8.68 -18.57
C HIS A 146 -14.11 -9.31 -19.91
N LYS A 147 -12.88 -9.84 -20.01
CA LYS A 147 -12.40 -10.65 -21.15
C LYS A 147 -12.20 -12.09 -20.71
#